data_AF-A0A7S0YLY0-F1
#
_entry.id   AF-A0A7S0YLY0-F1
#
_cell.length_a   1.000
_cell.length_b   1.000
_cell.length_c   1.000
_cell.angle_alpha   90.00
_cell.angle_beta   90.00
_cell.angle_gamma   90.00
#
_symmetry.space_group_name_H-M   'P 1'
#
loop_
_entity.id
_entity.type
_entity.pdbx_description
1 polymer ?
#
loop_
_entity_poly.entity_id
_entity_poly.type
_entity_poly.pdbx_seq_one_letter_code
_entity_poly.pdbx_strand_id
1 'polypeptide(L)'
;KGGGEGGAGAKEGKGGGIMVMKEEQEEKGEGGVMNTVGRVPHAKLRLECLKAAHHFSEELATRRKAAETVKHACEDLSSCYAWRLLLRELLAAGNAINRHRNGPLGREQLAFKVSSLHRFADLKSFCGTVTLLEVAIESVGAGPGGRRRLSQLQTLSRRLVVAREVDLKTLDSEMVELSRTLSAVSEFISTLPAPGVEERGGKEGSGGKE
;
A
#
# COMPACT_ATOMS: atom_id res chain seq x y z
N LYS A 1 80.42 44.68 -32.56
CA LYS A 1 80.04 45.81 -33.44
C LYS A 1 78.50 45.85 -33.39
N GLY A 2 77.78 46.73 -32.67
CA GLY A 2 77.96 48.18 -32.42
C GLY A 2 77.20 48.97 -33.51
N GLY A 3 76.40 50.04 -33.29
CA GLY A 3 75.88 50.72 -32.08
C GLY A 3 74.36 50.49 -31.87
N GLY A 4 73.59 51.23 -31.05
CA GLY A 4 73.27 52.68 -31.09
C GLY A 4 72.21 52.97 -32.18
N GLU A 5 71.13 53.75 -32.06
CA GLU A 5 70.51 54.67 -31.05
C GLU A 5 68.98 54.78 -31.40
N GLY A 6 68.04 55.52 -30.76
CA GLY A 6 68.00 56.35 -29.54
C GLY A 6 66.78 57.32 -29.52
N GLY A 7 65.93 57.27 -28.48
CA GLY A 7 64.78 58.19 -28.24
C GLY A 7 63.47 57.88 -29.03
N ALA A 8 62.31 58.48 -28.77
CA ALA A 8 61.71 59.24 -27.66
C ALA A 8 60.34 59.79 -28.18
N GLY A 9 59.32 59.99 -27.32
CA GLY A 9 58.14 60.80 -27.69
C GLY A 9 56.78 60.20 -27.29
N ALA A 10 56.12 60.83 -26.32
CA ALA A 10 54.75 60.49 -25.89
C ALA A 10 53.71 61.42 -26.52
N LYS A 11 52.44 60.96 -26.62
CA LYS A 11 51.26 61.82 -26.37
C LYS A 11 49.97 61.04 -26.10
N GLU A 12 49.03 61.73 -25.47
CA GLU A 12 47.83 61.21 -24.80
C GLU A 12 46.66 60.90 -25.74
N GLY A 13 45.72 60.07 -25.27
CA GLY A 13 44.50 59.72 -26.01
C GLY A 13 43.34 59.24 -25.12
N LYS A 14 42.66 60.21 -24.48
CA LYS A 14 41.32 60.21 -23.84
C LYS A 14 40.56 58.87 -23.67
N GLY A 15 40.02 58.67 -22.47
CA GLY A 15 39.17 57.52 -22.13
C GLY A 15 37.80 57.48 -22.82
N GLY A 16 37.30 56.25 -23.00
CA GLY A 16 35.89 55.93 -23.21
C GLY A 16 35.43 55.04 -22.04
N GLY A 17 34.29 55.37 -21.43
CA GLY A 17 33.84 54.72 -20.21
C GLY A 17 33.42 53.26 -20.41
N ILE A 18 33.93 52.36 -19.57
CA ILE A 18 33.40 51.01 -19.45
C ILE A 18 32.05 51.11 -18.73
N MET A 19 30.95 51.07 -19.49
CA MET A 19 29.64 50.78 -18.92
C MET A 19 29.62 49.31 -18.50
N VAL A 20 30.02 49.05 -17.25
CA VAL A 20 29.63 47.83 -16.55
C VAL A 20 28.12 47.90 -16.41
N MET A 21 27.39 47.24 -17.30
CA MET A 21 25.97 46.98 -17.11
C MET A 21 25.86 46.14 -15.84
N LYS A 22 25.37 46.78 -14.78
CA LYS A 22 25.05 46.13 -13.53
C LYS A 22 23.81 45.29 -13.80
N GLU A 23 24.04 44.01 -14.10
CA GLU A 23 22.98 43.01 -14.23
C GLU A 23 22.29 42.90 -12.87
N GLU A 24 21.15 43.60 -12.74
CA GLU A 24 20.40 43.63 -11.49
C GLU A 24 19.80 42.24 -11.25
N GLN A 25 20.11 41.68 -10.09
CA GLN A 25 19.61 40.39 -9.65
C GLN A 25 18.08 40.40 -9.55
N GLU A 26 17.39 39.87 -10.55
CA GLU A 26 15.97 39.49 -10.42
C GLU A 26 15.81 38.08 -9.84
N GLU A 27 16.51 37.80 -8.74
CA GLU A 27 16.34 36.58 -7.95
C GLU A 27 15.18 36.76 -6.95
N LYS A 28 13.98 37.05 -7.47
CA LYS A 28 12.75 37.24 -6.68
C LYS A 28 11.70 36.13 -6.84
N GLY A 29 12.00 35.08 -7.61
CA GLY A 29 11.08 33.96 -7.84
C GLY A 29 10.89 33.05 -6.63
N GLU A 30 11.98 32.66 -5.94
CA GLU A 30 11.95 31.51 -5.02
C GLU A 30 11.82 31.90 -3.53
N GLY A 31 12.38 33.05 -3.13
CA GLY A 31 12.39 33.49 -1.73
C GLY A 31 11.02 33.89 -1.16
N GLY A 32 10.01 34.11 -2.00
CA GLY A 32 8.68 34.57 -1.58
C GLY A 32 7.87 33.50 -0.84
N VAL A 33 7.69 32.33 -1.45
CA VAL A 33 6.86 31.24 -0.89
C VAL A 33 7.49 30.66 0.37
N MET A 34 8.81 30.47 0.38
CA MET A 34 9.53 29.95 1.55
C MET A 34 9.39 30.89 2.77
N ASN A 35 9.48 32.20 2.56
CA ASN A 35 9.28 33.21 3.61
C ASN A 35 7.84 33.29 4.13
N THR A 36 6.82 33.06 3.30
CA THR A 36 5.43 33.08 3.77
C THR A 36 5.08 31.81 4.54
N VAL A 37 5.53 30.64 4.07
CA VAL A 37 5.37 29.36 4.79
C VAL A 37 6.11 29.37 6.12
N GLY A 38 7.32 29.93 6.17
CA GLY A 38 8.11 30.05 7.41
C GLY A 38 7.49 30.94 8.50
N ARG A 39 6.50 31.78 8.16
CA ARG A 39 5.74 32.59 9.13
C ARG A 39 4.57 31.86 9.78
N VAL A 40 4.20 30.68 9.29
CA VAL A 40 3.07 29.91 9.83
C VAL A 40 3.58 28.97 10.94
N PRO A 41 3.10 29.11 12.20
CA PRO A 41 3.53 28.23 13.29
C PRO A 41 3.23 26.76 12.97
N HIS A 42 4.25 25.91 13.06
CA HIS A 42 4.17 24.48 12.74
C HIS A 42 3.68 24.18 11.30
N ALA A 43 4.04 25.01 10.32
CA ALA A 43 3.60 24.89 8.92
C ALA A 43 3.63 23.44 8.36
N LYS A 44 4.74 22.72 8.60
CA LYS A 44 4.89 21.31 8.19
C LYS A 44 3.81 20.41 8.81
N LEU A 45 3.64 20.43 10.14
CA LEU A 45 2.67 19.61 10.84
C LEU A 45 1.23 19.98 10.43
N ARG A 46 0.94 21.26 10.20
CA ARG A 46 -0.36 21.71 9.68
C ARG A 46 -0.65 21.14 8.28
N LEU A 47 0.35 21.11 7.39
CA LEU A 47 0.23 20.50 6.06
C LEU A 47 0.08 18.97 6.13
N GLU A 48 0.81 18.30 7.01
CA GLU A 48 0.67 16.86 7.25
C GLU A 48 -0.72 16.50 7.82
N CYS A 49 -1.24 17.30 8.75
CA CYS A 49 -2.60 17.17 9.28
C CYS A 49 -3.66 17.42 8.19
N LEU A 50 -3.47 18.42 7.32
CA LEU A 50 -4.38 18.72 6.22
C LEU A 50 -4.40 17.59 5.18
N LYS A 51 -3.22 17.05 4.82
CA LYS A 51 -3.08 15.87 3.95
C LYS A 51 -3.80 14.67 4.55
N ALA A 52 -3.57 14.39 5.84
CA ALA A 52 -4.24 13.31 6.54
C ALA A 52 -5.77 13.52 6.53
N ALA A 53 -6.27 14.69 6.93
CA ALA A 53 -7.70 14.99 6.94
C ALA A 53 -8.37 14.82 5.57
N HIS A 54 -7.67 15.16 4.47
CA HIS A 54 -8.19 15.03 3.11
C HIS A 54 -8.22 13.58 2.61
N HIS A 55 -7.15 12.80 2.81
CA HIS A 55 -7.03 11.46 2.22
C HIS A 55 -7.45 10.31 3.14
N PHE A 56 -7.42 10.48 4.47
CA PHE A 56 -7.61 9.40 5.45
C PHE A 56 -8.90 8.60 5.26
N SER A 57 -10.00 9.25 4.87
CA SER A 57 -11.28 8.56 4.65
C SER A 57 -11.23 7.56 3.48
N GLU A 58 -10.65 7.97 2.35
CA GLU A 58 -10.45 7.11 1.17
C GLU A 58 -9.43 6.01 1.49
N GLU A 59 -8.30 6.42 2.08
CA GLU A 59 -7.19 5.56 2.51
C GLU A 59 -7.58 4.50 3.54
N LEU A 60 -8.56 4.78 4.41
CA LEU A 60 -9.10 3.81 5.35
C LEU A 60 -10.14 2.90 4.68
N ALA A 61 -10.96 3.43 3.77
CA ALA A 61 -12.00 2.67 3.07
C ALA A 61 -11.41 1.59 2.14
N THR A 62 -10.34 1.90 1.40
CA THR A 62 -9.64 0.93 0.54
C THR A 62 -9.07 -0.24 1.34
N ARG A 63 -8.36 0.07 2.44
CA ARG A 63 -7.70 -0.92 3.32
C ARG A 63 -8.71 -1.75 4.13
N ARG A 64 -9.78 -1.12 4.62
CA ARG A 64 -10.94 -1.81 5.20
C ARG A 64 -11.51 -2.83 4.21
N LYS A 65 -11.77 -2.43 2.97
CA LYS A 65 -12.31 -3.30 1.92
C LYS A 65 -11.38 -4.48 1.63
N ALA A 66 -10.06 -4.28 1.62
CA ALA A 66 -9.08 -5.36 1.47
C ALA A 66 -9.16 -6.37 2.64
N ALA A 67 -9.20 -5.88 3.89
CA ALA A 67 -9.34 -6.72 5.07
C ALA A 67 -10.67 -7.50 5.10
N GLU A 68 -11.78 -6.82 4.79
CA GLU A 68 -13.12 -7.41 4.71
C GLU A 68 -13.20 -8.47 3.59
N THR A 69 -12.52 -8.26 2.45
CA THR A 69 -12.43 -9.25 1.36
C THR A 69 -11.77 -10.55 1.82
N VAL A 70 -10.64 -10.48 2.53
CA VAL A 70 -9.96 -11.67 3.06
C VAL A 70 -10.80 -12.35 4.15
N LYS A 71 -11.38 -11.56 5.06
CA LYS A 71 -12.25 -12.07 6.13
C LYS A 71 -13.44 -12.87 5.56
N HIS A 72 -14.18 -12.28 4.62
CA HIS A 72 -15.34 -12.94 4.02
C HIS A 72 -14.94 -14.19 3.21
N ALA A 73 -13.79 -14.19 2.52
CA ALA A 73 -13.31 -15.38 1.84
C ALA A 73 -12.99 -16.54 2.81
N CYS A 74 -12.46 -16.24 4.01
CA CYS A 74 -12.26 -17.22 5.07
C CYS A 74 -13.59 -17.73 5.68
N GLU A 75 -14.57 -16.84 5.89
CA GLU A 75 -15.92 -17.20 6.34
C GLU A 75 -16.65 -18.07 5.31
N ASP A 76 -16.56 -17.74 4.02
CA ASP A 76 -17.11 -18.56 2.92
C ASP A 76 -16.42 -19.93 2.84
N LEU A 77 -15.08 -19.98 2.91
CA LEU A 77 -14.31 -21.23 2.82
C LEU A 77 -14.64 -22.18 3.97
N SER A 78 -14.74 -21.65 5.19
CA SER A 78 -15.05 -22.43 6.39
C SER A 78 -16.52 -22.86 6.44
N SER A 79 -17.46 -22.04 5.98
CA SER A 79 -18.89 -22.34 5.97
C SER A 79 -19.35 -23.20 4.78
N CYS A 80 -18.67 -23.16 3.62
CA CYS A 80 -19.09 -23.85 2.40
C CYS A 80 -19.16 -25.38 2.53
N TYR A 81 -20.39 -25.92 2.51
CA TYR A 81 -20.64 -27.36 2.54
C TYR A 81 -20.08 -28.08 1.29
N ALA A 82 -20.23 -27.50 0.10
CA ALA A 82 -19.77 -28.13 -1.14
C ALA A 82 -18.24 -28.29 -1.18
N TRP A 83 -17.50 -27.35 -0.58
CA TRP A 83 -16.06 -27.45 -0.37
C TRP A 83 -15.69 -28.60 0.57
N ARG A 84 -16.34 -28.70 1.73
CA ARG A 84 -16.11 -29.83 2.67
C ARG A 84 -16.48 -31.18 2.05
N LEU A 85 -17.49 -31.23 1.17
CA LEU A 85 -17.83 -32.44 0.43
C LEU A 85 -16.73 -32.80 -0.58
N LEU A 86 -16.25 -31.85 -1.39
CA LEU A 86 -15.14 -32.07 -2.33
C LEU A 86 -13.88 -32.62 -1.63
N LEU A 87 -13.53 -32.08 -0.46
CA LEU A 87 -12.40 -32.59 0.33
C LEU A 87 -12.62 -34.02 0.83
N ARG A 88 -13.86 -34.43 1.13
CA ARG A 88 -14.19 -35.83 1.51
C ARG A 88 -14.09 -36.76 0.32
N GLU A 89 -14.63 -36.37 -0.84
CA GLU A 89 -14.53 -37.14 -2.08
C GLU A 89 -13.07 -37.36 -2.50
N LEU A 90 -12.24 -36.31 -2.42
CA LEU A 90 -10.80 -36.40 -2.70
C LEU A 90 -10.05 -37.28 -1.69
N LEU A 91 -10.42 -37.24 -0.40
CA LEU A 91 -9.84 -38.14 0.61
C LEU A 91 -10.22 -39.59 0.35
N ALA A 92 -11.50 -39.87 0.05
CA ALA A 92 -11.98 -41.21 -0.27
C ALA A 92 -11.32 -41.77 -1.54
N ALA A 93 -11.24 -40.97 -2.61
CA ALA A 93 -10.58 -41.37 -3.84
C ALA A 93 -9.06 -41.56 -3.65
N GLY A 94 -8.41 -40.70 -2.87
CA GLY A 94 -7.01 -40.84 -2.47
C GLY A 94 -6.74 -42.12 -1.66
N ASN A 95 -7.62 -42.46 -0.71
CA ASN A 95 -7.55 -43.70 0.06
C ASN A 95 -7.78 -44.95 -0.80
N ALA A 96 -8.74 -44.90 -1.73
CA ALA A 96 -9.01 -45.99 -2.67
C ALA A 96 -7.79 -46.30 -3.57
N ILE A 97 -7.16 -45.26 -4.13
CA ILE A 97 -5.96 -45.41 -4.97
C ILE A 97 -4.76 -45.92 -4.16
N ASN A 98 -4.53 -45.36 -2.96
CA ASN A 98 -3.41 -45.74 -2.10
C ASN A 98 -3.66 -47.01 -1.26
N ARG A 99 -4.78 -47.72 -1.45
CA ARG A 99 -5.14 -48.93 -0.68
C ARG A 99 -4.02 -49.98 -0.64
N HIS A 100 -3.28 -50.13 -1.74
CA HIS A 100 -2.13 -51.04 -1.86
C HIS A 100 -0.94 -50.65 -0.96
N ARG A 101 -0.83 -49.38 -0.55
CA ARG A 101 0.27 -48.82 0.25
C ARG A 101 0.01 -48.89 1.77
N ASN A 102 -1.23 -49.13 2.19
CA ASN A 102 -1.63 -49.05 3.60
C ASN A 102 -1.23 -50.27 4.46
N GLY A 103 -0.52 -51.24 3.86
CA GLY A 103 0.06 -52.40 4.56
C GLY A 103 -0.97 -53.39 5.14
N PRO A 104 -0.52 -54.40 5.90
CA PRO A 104 -1.41 -55.44 6.45
C PRO A 104 -2.39 -54.92 7.52
N LEU A 105 -2.19 -53.70 8.02
CA LEU A 105 -3.11 -53.02 8.95
C LEU A 105 -4.15 -52.12 8.27
N GLY A 106 -4.11 -51.97 6.94
CA GLY A 106 -5.18 -51.38 6.13
C GLY A 106 -5.59 -49.95 6.50
N ARG A 107 -4.74 -49.17 7.17
CA ARG A 107 -5.16 -47.86 7.73
C ARG A 107 -5.34 -46.81 6.64
N GLU A 108 -6.57 -46.37 6.47
CA GLU A 108 -6.93 -45.23 5.64
C GLU A 108 -6.40 -43.91 6.24
N GLN A 109 -6.08 -42.94 5.38
CA GLN A 109 -5.73 -41.59 5.84
C GLN A 109 -7.00 -40.87 6.31
N LEU A 110 -6.88 -40.14 7.42
CA LEU A 110 -7.99 -39.37 8.01
C LEU A 110 -8.05 -37.93 7.47
N ALA A 111 -6.96 -37.43 6.88
CA ALA A 111 -6.86 -36.08 6.32
C ALA A 111 -5.72 -35.98 5.30
N PHE A 112 -5.71 -34.91 4.51
CA PHE A 112 -4.58 -34.49 3.70
C PHE A 112 -4.36 -32.97 3.81
N LYS A 113 -3.14 -32.51 3.55
CA LYS A 113 -2.82 -31.08 3.56
C LYS A 113 -3.42 -30.41 2.30
N VAL A 114 -4.13 -29.29 2.46
CA VAL A 114 -4.79 -28.57 1.36
C VAL A 114 -3.82 -28.17 0.23
N SER A 115 -2.55 -27.90 0.54
CA SER A 115 -1.51 -27.65 -0.48
C SER A 115 -1.25 -28.83 -1.42
N SER A 116 -1.68 -30.04 -1.07
CA SER A 116 -1.60 -31.21 -1.94
C SER A 116 -2.64 -31.19 -3.08
N LEU A 117 -3.66 -30.31 -3.03
CA LEU A 117 -4.72 -30.24 -4.06
C LEU A 117 -4.20 -30.07 -5.48
N HIS A 118 -3.10 -29.32 -5.67
CA HIS A 118 -2.43 -29.21 -6.96
C HIS A 118 -2.09 -30.59 -7.54
N ARG A 119 -1.58 -31.52 -6.71
CA ARG A 119 -1.25 -32.88 -7.12
C ARG A 119 -2.47 -33.69 -7.56
N PHE A 120 -3.66 -33.43 -7.00
CA PHE A 120 -4.90 -34.08 -7.44
C PHE A 120 -5.36 -33.57 -8.82
N ALA A 121 -4.97 -32.35 -9.22
CA ALA A 121 -5.14 -31.86 -10.59
C ALA A 121 -4.09 -32.47 -11.55
N ASP A 122 -2.88 -32.76 -11.08
CA ASP A 122 -1.83 -33.38 -11.92
C ASP A 122 -2.02 -34.91 -12.09
N LEU A 123 -2.63 -35.57 -11.10
CA LEU A 123 -2.87 -37.01 -11.10
C LEU A 123 -4.00 -37.37 -12.05
N LYS A 124 -3.62 -37.92 -13.21
CA LYS A 124 -4.53 -38.50 -14.18
C LYS A 124 -5.10 -39.85 -13.73
N SER A 125 -6.36 -40.09 -14.06
CA SER A 125 -7.02 -41.39 -13.96
C SER A 125 -6.40 -42.43 -14.90
N PHE A 126 -6.80 -43.70 -14.75
CA PHE A 126 -6.28 -44.83 -15.54
C PHE A 126 -6.41 -44.66 -17.07
N CYS A 127 -7.43 -43.91 -17.54
CA CYS A 127 -7.62 -43.60 -18.96
C CYS A 127 -6.79 -42.39 -19.46
N GLY A 128 -6.04 -41.69 -18.60
CA GLY A 128 -5.12 -40.61 -18.97
C GLY A 128 -5.77 -39.28 -19.40
N THR A 129 -7.11 -39.23 -19.49
CA THR A 129 -7.88 -38.07 -19.97
C THR A 129 -8.38 -37.18 -18.84
N VAL A 130 -8.99 -37.77 -17.80
CA VAL A 130 -9.61 -37.06 -16.67
C VAL A 130 -8.70 -37.10 -15.45
N THR A 131 -8.61 -36.01 -14.70
CA THR A 131 -7.83 -35.87 -13.46
C THR A 131 -8.61 -36.35 -12.24
N LEU A 132 -7.89 -36.70 -11.17
CA LEU A 132 -8.52 -37.12 -9.91
C LEU A 132 -9.36 -36.01 -9.28
N LEU A 133 -8.99 -34.75 -9.51
CA LEU A 133 -9.78 -33.58 -9.11
C LEU A 133 -11.08 -33.45 -9.91
N GLU A 134 -11.06 -33.66 -11.22
CA GLU A 134 -12.26 -33.64 -12.06
C GLU A 134 -13.24 -34.76 -11.67
N VAL A 135 -12.75 -35.98 -11.43
CA VAL A 135 -13.59 -37.09 -10.93
C VAL A 135 -14.29 -36.74 -9.60
N ALA A 136 -13.58 -36.08 -8.68
CA ALA A 136 -14.18 -35.64 -7.41
C ALA A 136 -15.15 -34.45 -7.56
N ILE A 137 -14.97 -33.60 -8.59
CA ILE A 137 -15.92 -32.54 -8.93
C ILE A 137 -17.20 -33.17 -9.54
N GLU A 138 -17.06 -34.18 -10.39
CA GLU A 138 -18.18 -34.95 -10.94
C GLU A 138 -18.98 -35.66 -9.82
N SER A 139 -18.32 -36.28 -8.84
CA SER A 139 -19.03 -36.91 -7.71
C SER A 139 -19.75 -35.90 -6.81
N VAL A 140 -19.17 -34.71 -6.57
CA VAL A 140 -19.89 -33.59 -5.92
C VAL A 140 -21.09 -33.14 -6.76
N GLY A 141 -20.97 -33.17 -8.09
CA GLY A 141 -22.04 -32.87 -9.04
C GLY A 141 -23.13 -33.94 -9.15
N ALA A 142 -22.86 -35.17 -8.69
CA ALA A 142 -23.79 -36.30 -8.81
C ALA A 142 -25.00 -36.18 -7.85
N GLY A 143 -26.17 -36.60 -8.33
CA GLY A 143 -27.40 -36.68 -7.53
C GLY A 143 -28.09 -35.34 -7.21
N PRO A 144 -29.13 -35.37 -6.35
CA PRO A 144 -29.98 -34.20 -6.08
C PRO A 144 -29.18 -33.01 -5.55
N GLY A 145 -29.46 -31.82 -6.09
CA GLY A 145 -28.78 -30.57 -5.70
C GLY A 145 -27.34 -30.40 -6.21
N GLY A 146 -26.81 -31.31 -7.03
CA GLY A 146 -25.45 -31.25 -7.57
C GLY A 146 -25.11 -29.92 -8.26
N ARG A 147 -25.99 -29.43 -9.15
CA ARG A 147 -25.83 -28.11 -9.80
C ARG A 147 -25.60 -26.97 -8.80
N ARG A 148 -26.37 -26.94 -7.69
CA ARG A 148 -26.20 -25.93 -6.63
C ARG A 148 -24.84 -26.05 -5.95
N ARG A 149 -24.37 -27.27 -5.66
CA ARG A 149 -23.04 -27.49 -5.05
C ARG A 149 -21.90 -27.04 -5.97
N LEU A 150 -22.00 -27.34 -7.27
CA LEU A 150 -21.05 -26.85 -8.28
C LEU A 150 -21.06 -25.32 -8.39
N SER A 151 -22.23 -24.67 -8.40
CA SER A 151 -22.33 -23.21 -8.36
C SER A 151 -21.70 -22.63 -7.08
N GLN A 152 -21.91 -23.25 -5.91
CA GLN A 152 -21.28 -22.83 -4.66
C GLN A 152 -19.74 -22.91 -4.73
N LEU A 153 -19.18 -23.99 -5.30
CA LEU A 153 -17.74 -24.12 -5.53
C LEU A 153 -17.22 -23.06 -6.50
N GLN A 154 -17.96 -22.76 -7.57
CA GLN A 154 -17.57 -21.75 -8.55
C GLN A 154 -17.58 -20.33 -7.95
N THR A 155 -18.60 -19.98 -7.16
CA THR A 155 -18.66 -18.70 -6.43
C THR A 155 -17.54 -18.59 -5.41
N LEU A 156 -17.28 -19.65 -4.64
CA LEU A 156 -16.18 -19.69 -3.67
C LEU A 156 -14.82 -19.50 -4.36
N SER A 157 -14.56 -20.22 -5.46
CA SER A 157 -13.34 -20.08 -6.26
C SER A 157 -13.11 -18.64 -6.71
N ARG A 158 -14.14 -17.95 -7.24
CA ARG A 158 -14.03 -16.54 -7.63
C ARG A 158 -13.69 -15.63 -6.44
N ARG A 159 -14.31 -15.82 -5.28
CA ARG A 159 -14.01 -15.02 -4.06
C ARG A 159 -12.61 -15.26 -3.53
N LEU A 160 -12.13 -16.51 -3.55
CA LEU A 160 -10.77 -16.87 -3.16
C LEU A 160 -9.70 -16.26 -4.08
N VAL A 161 -9.98 -16.14 -5.38
CA VAL A 161 -9.08 -15.42 -6.31
C VAL A 161 -8.96 -13.95 -5.92
N VAL A 162 -10.07 -13.26 -5.66
CA VAL A 162 -10.02 -11.83 -5.24
C VAL A 162 -9.30 -11.66 -3.89
N ALA A 163 -9.51 -12.57 -2.94
CA ALA A 163 -8.81 -12.53 -1.65
C ALA A 163 -7.31 -12.88 -1.74
N ARG A 164 -6.90 -13.65 -2.76
CA ARG A 164 -5.47 -13.98 -3.01
C ARG A 164 -4.66 -12.75 -3.44
N GLU A 165 -5.26 -11.81 -4.15
CA GLU A 165 -4.59 -10.59 -4.61
C GLU A 165 -4.30 -9.59 -3.47
N VAL A 166 -4.84 -9.82 -2.26
CA VAL A 166 -4.58 -8.97 -1.09
C VAL A 166 -3.28 -9.41 -0.40
N ASP A 167 -2.21 -8.62 -0.55
CA ASP A 167 -0.99 -8.83 0.24
C ASP A 167 -1.19 -8.32 1.67
N LEU A 168 -1.28 -9.27 2.60
CA LEU A 168 -1.44 -9.01 4.04
C LEU A 168 -0.24 -8.28 4.65
N LYS A 169 0.98 -8.41 4.11
CA LYS A 169 2.16 -7.69 4.63
C LYS A 169 2.10 -6.21 4.28
N THR A 170 1.73 -5.91 3.03
CA THR A 170 1.52 -4.55 2.56
C THR A 170 0.41 -3.89 3.37
N LEU A 171 -0.74 -4.57 3.51
CA LEU A 171 -1.87 -4.11 4.31
C LEU A 171 -1.50 -3.84 5.78
N ASP A 172 -0.71 -4.71 6.42
CA ASP A 172 -0.22 -4.50 7.78
C ASP A 172 0.72 -3.29 7.88
N SER A 173 1.68 -3.16 6.97
CA SER A 173 2.60 -2.00 6.94
C SER A 173 1.86 -0.67 6.76
N GLU A 174 0.86 -0.63 5.87
CA GLU A 174 0.01 0.53 5.63
C GLU A 174 -0.89 0.86 6.84
N MET A 175 -1.38 -0.14 7.58
CA MET A 175 -2.12 0.07 8.83
C MET A 175 -1.22 0.67 9.92
N VAL A 176 0.04 0.24 10.01
CA VAL A 176 1.02 0.81 10.94
C VAL A 176 1.36 2.26 10.55
N GLU A 177 1.46 2.58 9.25
CA GLU A 177 1.64 3.95 8.77
C GLU A 177 0.44 4.85 9.10
N LEU A 178 -0.79 4.40 8.84
CA LEU A 178 -2.00 5.14 9.25
C LEU A 178 -2.09 5.35 10.77
N SER A 179 -1.70 4.35 11.56
CA SER A 179 -1.64 4.49 13.02
C SER A 179 -0.65 5.58 13.45
N ARG A 180 0.55 5.62 12.84
CA ARG A 180 1.56 6.66 13.08
C ARG A 180 1.08 8.06 12.68
N THR A 181 0.42 8.21 11.52
CA THR A 181 -0.09 9.53 11.10
C THR A 181 -1.16 10.04 12.06
N LEU A 182 -2.08 9.18 12.50
CA LEU A 182 -3.07 9.55 13.53
C LEU A 182 -2.41 9.91 14.88
N SER A 183 -1.38 9.18 15.32
CA SER A 183 -0.63 9.53 16.54
C SER A 183 0.02 10.91 16.43
N ALA A 184 0.69 11.21 15.31
CA ALA A 184 1.32 12.52 15.09
C ALA A 184 0.31 13.67 14.99
N VAL A 185 -0.85 13.44 14.37
CA VAL A 185 -1.96 14.42 14.33
C VAL A 185 -2.52 14.65 15.75
N SER A 186 -2.72 13.59 16.54
CA SER A 186 -3.21 13.69 17.91
C SER A 186 -2.25 14.43 18.83
N GLU A 187 -0.95 14.14 18.72
CA GLU A 187 0.11 14.85 19.43
C GLU A 187 0.14 16.33 19.04
N PHE A 188 0.12 16.65 17.75
CA PHE A 188 0.08 18.03 17.27
C PHE A 188 -1.15 18.79 17.79
N ILE A 189 -2.35 18.22 17.72
CA ILE A 189 -3.57 18.83 18.27
C ILE A 189 -3.42 19.08 19.78
N SER A 190 -2.77 18.17 20.51
CA SER A 190 -2.51 18.33 21.95
C SER A 190 -1.51 19.45 22.27
N THR A 191 -0.66 19.84 21.32
CA THR A 191 0.26 20.99 21.46
C THR A 191 -0.34 22.34 21.09
N LEU A 192 -1.52 22.37 20.45
CA LEU A 192 -2.18 23.62 20.09
C LEU A 192 -2.83 24.28 21.33
N PRO A 193 -2.72 25.61 21.48
CA PRO A 193 -3.45 26.32 22.53
C PRO A 193 -4.96 26.13 22.35
N ALA A 194 -5.67 25.97 23.46
CA ALA A 194 -7.12 25.78 23.45
C ALA A 194 -7.84 26.90 22.66
N PRO A 195 -8.87 26.56 21.85
CA PRO A 195 -9.58 27.55 21.05
C PRO A 195 -10.28 28.57 21.96
N GLY A 196 -9.71 29.77 22.06
CA GLY A 196 -10.24 30.85 22.90
C GLY A 196 -9.20 31.80 23.51
N VAL A 197 -7.90 31.49 23.47
CA VAL A 197 -6.87 32.45 23.93
C VAL A 197 -6.44 33.35 22.77
N GLU A 198 -7.07 34.53 22.66
CA GLU A 198 -6.56 35.61 21.81
C GLU A 198 -5.14 36.01 22.25
N GLU A 199 -4.23 36.16 21.28
CA GLU A 199 -2.96 36.86 21.52
C GLU A 199 -3.23 38.35 21.78
N ARG A 200 -3.41 38.73 23.05
CA ARG A 200 -3.33 40.14 23.49
C ARG A 200 -1.89 40.67 23.42
N GLY A 201 -1.35 40.74 22.21
CA GLY A 201 -0.12 41.44 21.88
C GLY A 201 -0.37 42.93 21.71
N GLY A 202 -0.37 43.70 22.79
CA GLY A 202 -0.60 45.15 22.77
C GLY A 202 0.02 45.86 23.97
N LYS A 203 1.32 46.17 23.90
CA LYS A 203 2.00 47.00 24.91
C LYS A 203 1.54 48.46 24.78
N GLU A 204 0.63 48.90 25.62
CA GLU A 204 0.48 50.34 25.89
C GLU A 204 1.61 50.79 26.82
N GLY A 205 2.65 51.38 26.21
CA GLY A 205 3.81 51.91 26.93
C GLY A 205 3.89 53.43 26.81
N SER A 206 3.70 54.10 27.94
CA SER A 206 4.19 55.45 28.26
C SER A 206 3.76 56.63 27.37
N GLY A 207 3.04 57.58 27.98
CA GLY A 207 2.68 58.86 27.39
C GLY A 207 2.40 59.94 28.44
N GLY A 208 3.16 59.97 29.53
CA GLY A 208 3.06 61.04 30.52
C GLY A 208 3.55 62.36 29.95
N LYS A 209 2.78 63.43 30.15
CA LYS A 209 3.23 64.83 30.03
C LYS A 209 2.68 65.67 31.16
N GLU A 210 3.52 66.62 31.54
CA GLU A 210 3.37 67.63 32.59
C GLU A 210 2.30 68.69 32.25
#